data_AF-A0A9P7E2U8-F1
#
_entry.id   AF-A0A9P7E2U8-F1
#
_cell.length_a   1.000
_cell.length_b   1.000
_cell.length_c   1.000
_cell.angle_alpha   90.00
_cell.angle_beta   90.00
_cell.angle_gamma   90.00
#
_symmetry.space_group_name_H-M   'P 1'
#
loop_
_entity.id
_entity.type
_entity.pdbx_description
1 polymer ?
#
loop_
_entity_poly.entity_id
_entity_poly.type
_entity_poly.pdbx_seq_one_letter_code
_entity_poly.pdbx_strand_id
1 'polypeptide(L)'
;KARNAHLPSAVLENRIWHLKFLPCVMYWVGNSDYGWTIPEAELESVLEAIFYAVYPRTKGPCDFNVEELAFHLVCIHQRVHKWQASFGSTAVTVLMAFFTSMPEYETQEAREEYTEYQLQECHFIYEDPDNKEQPGVFLSEYILRIFAAHLTTVTRKVRVDSLVEFGKPGYQTALALTAVAVERALVLVKDRLLIDSDPADNGGKTHKIVQTLNEVTNKMSHTGTAFSSGNWETDTMAYMDSIKALPYECIQEILEQLENYMK
;
A
#
# COMPACT_ATOMS: atom_id res chain seq x y z
N LYS A 1 -14.35 -18.77 -1.45
CA LYS A 1 -13.95 -17.34 -1.36
C LYS A 1 -15.02 -16.59 -0.58
N ALA A 2 -14.66 -16.02 0.55
CA ALA A 2 -15.54 -15.18 1.34
C ALA A 2 -16.04 -13.97 0.52
N ARG A 3 -17.33 -13.66 0.57
CA ARG A 3 -17.97 -12.55 -0.16
C ARG A 3 -18.68 -11.64 0.84
N ASN A 4 -18.79 -10.36 0.52
CA ASN A 4 -19.54 -9.38 1.34
C ASN A 4 -20.98 -9.85 1.65
N ALA A 5 -21.60 -10.63 0.74
CA ALA A 5 -22.95 -11.16 0.90
C ALA A 5 -23.13 -12.13 2.09
N HIS A 6 -22.04 -12.57 2.71
CA HIS A 6 -22.06 -13.43 3.88
C HIS A 6 -21.82 -12.64 5.19
N LEU A 7 -21.62 -11.32 5.13
CA LEU A 7 -21.60 -10.46 6.31
C LEU A 7 -23.05 -10.17 6.75
N PRO A 8 -23.33 -10.02 8.07
CA PRO A 8 -24.67 -9.66 8.54
C PRO A 8 -25.17 -8.39 7.87
N SER A 9 -26.45 -8.35 7.50
CA SER A 9 -27.05 -7.20 6.79
C SER A 9 -26.87 -5.89 7.57
N ALA A 10 -26.97 -5.93 8.90
CA ALA A 10 -26.77 -4.79 9.79
C ALA A 10 -25.37 -4.15 9.66
N VAL A 11 -24.34 -4.95 9.39
CA VAL A 11 -22.94 -4.48 9.17
C VAL A 11 -22.79 -3.80 7.81
N LEU A 12 -23.61 -4.19 6.83
CA LEU A 12 -23.61 -3.63 5.47
C LEU A 12 -24.47 -2.36 5.35
N GLU A 13 -25.32 -2.06 6.34
CA GLU A 13 -26.17 -0.88 6.34
C GLU A 13 -25.37 0.41 6.17
N ASN A 14 -25.91 1.34 5.37
CA ASN A 14 -25.32 2.65 5.10
C ASN A 14 -23.86 2.61 4.62
N ARG A 15 -23.40 1.46 4.10
CA ARG A 15 -22.01 1.20 3.70
C ARG A 15 -21.00 1.43 4.83
N ILE A 16 -21.39 1.31 6.10
CA ILE A 16 -20.51 1.57 7.26
C ILE A 16 -19.28 0.66 7.21
N TRP A 17 -19.45 -0.61 6.85
CA TRP A 17 -18.35 -1.54 6.59
C TRP A 17 -17.27 -0.96 5.68
N HIS A 18 -17.67 -0.41 4.53
CA HIS A 18 -16.74 0.12 3.54
C HIS A 18 -16.22 1.51 3.85
N LEU A 19 -17.06 2.36 4.45
CA LEU A 19 -16.76 3.77 4.66
C LEU A 19 -16.10 4.07 6.00
N LYS A 20 -16.17 3.16 6.98
CA LYS A 20 -15.63 3.38 8.33
C LYS A 20 -14.80 2.19 8.82
N PHE A 21 -15.38 0.98 8.81
CA PHE A 21 -14.72 -0.21 9.37
C PHE A 21 -13.43 -0.56 8.63
N LEU A 22 -13.47 -0.77 7.31
CA LEU A 22 -12.28 -1.09 6.52
C LEU A 22 -11.22 0.04 6.57
N PRO A 23 -11.56 1.33 6.47
CA PRO A 23 -10.62 2.42 6.72
C PRO A 23 -9.91 2.34 8.07
N CYS A 24 -10.60 2.00 9.16
CA CYS A 24 -9.95 1.81 10.46
C CYS A 24 -8.94 0.65 10.44
N VAL A 25 -9.30 -0.47 9.82
CA VAL A 25 -8.40 -1.62 9.69
C VAL A 25 -7.16 -1.24 8.89
N MET A 26 -7.31 -0.64 7.70
CA MET A 26 -6.16 -0.24 6.88
C MET A 26 -5.31 0.85 7.54
N TYR A 27 -5.93 1.74 8.33
CA TYR A 27 -5.20 2.71 9.12
C TYR A 27 -4.35 2.03 10.19
N TRP A 28 -4.93 1.10 10.95
CA TRP A 28 -4.20 0.34 11.96
C TRP A 28 -3.04 -0.45 11.34
N VAL A 29 -3.31 -1.25 10.30
CA VAL A 29 -2.25 -2.02 9.61
C VAL A 29 -1.18 -1.09 9.04
N GLY A 30 -1.56 0.05 8.47
CA GLY A 30 -0.60 1.02 7.93
C GLY A 30 0.31 1.66 8.98
N ASN A 31 -0.10 1.68 10.25
CA ASN A 31 0.63 2.23 11.39
C ASN A 31 1.24 1.14 12.30
N SER A 32 1.11 -0.13 11.93
CA SER A 32 1.64 -1.25 12.71
C SER A 32 3.02 -1.67 12.21
N ASP A 33 3.62 -2.62 12.93
CA ASP A 33 4.93 -3.19 12.64
C ASP A 33 4.87 -4.54 11.90
N TYR A 34 3.73 -4.86 11.28
CA TYR A 34 3.51 -6.18 10.68
C TYR A 34 3.95 -6.29 9.22
N GLY A 35 4.03 -5.18 8.47
CA GLY A 35 4.40 -5.18 7.05
C GLY A 35 3.42 -5.96 6.17
N TRP A 36 3.63 -7.27 6.07
CA TRP A 36 2.88 -8.18 5.22
C TRP A 36 1.94 -9.13 5.97
N THR A 37 2.37 -9.67 7.11
CA THR A 37 1.70 -10.78 7.80
C THR A 37 1.31 -10.35 9.21
N ILE A 38 0.01 -10.41 9.52
CA ILE A 38 -0.53 -10.06 10.83
C ILE A 38 -0.88 -11.37 11.58
N PRO A 39 -0.40 -11.55 12.82
CA PRO A 39 -0.82 -12.68 13.66
C PRO A 39 -2.35 -12.67 13.87
N GLU A 40 -2.97 -13.84 13.79
CA GLU A 40 -4.44 -13.97 13.86
C GLU A 40 -5.00 -13.43 15.18
N ALA A 41 -4.39 -13.76 16.31
CA ALA A 41 -4.80 -13.29 17.64
C ALA A 41 -4.76 -11.75 17.78
N GLU A 42 -3.75 -11.12 17.16
CA GLU A 42 -3.63 -9.66 17.15
C GLU A 42 -4.71 -9.03 16.27
N LEU A 43 -4.94 -9.62 15.09
CA LEU A 43 -5.99 -9.17 14.19
C LEU A 43 -7.38 -9.31 14.82
N GLU A 44 -7.67 -10.40 15.52
CA GLU A 44 -8.94 -10.61 16.24
C GLU A 44 -9.19 -9.50 17.27
N SER A 45 -8.22 -9.25 18.14
CA SER A 45 -8.28 -8.21 19.19
C SER A 45 -8.56 -6.83 18.60
N VAL A 46 -7.86 -6.49 17.52
CA VAL A 46 -8.01 -5.21 16.83
C VAL A 46 -9.37 -5.09 16.14
N LEU A 47 -9.83 -6.15 15.49
CA LEU A 47 -11.13 -6.16 14.83
C LEU A 47 -12.26 -5.98 15.82
N GLU A 48 -12.18 -6.60 17.00
CA GLU A 48 -13.15 -6.40 18.07
C GLU A 48 -13.17 -4.93 18.55
N ALA A 49 -12.00 -4.34 18.81
CA ALA A 49 -11.87 -2.94 19.21
C ALA A 49 -12.46 -1.98 18.16
N ILE A 50 -12.12 -2.17 16.88
CA ILE A 50 -12.64 -1.37 15.78
C ILE A 50 -14.16 -1.57 15.64
N PHE A 51 -14.66 -2.80 15.81
CA PHE A 51 -16.08 -3.10 15.70
C PHE A 51 -16.90 -2.30 16.71
N TYR A 52 -16.51 -2.31 17.98
CA TYR A 52 -17.21 -1.55 19.02
C TYR A 52 -17.12 -0.03 18.84
N ALA A 53 -16.02 0.48 18.29
CA ALA A 53 -15.88 1.89 17.98
C ALA A 53 -16.76 2.33 16.79
N VAL A 54 -16.89 1.48 15.76
CA VAL A 54 -17.63 1.79 14.53
C VAL A 54 -19.14 1.52 14.67
N TYR A 55 -19.51 0.53 15.46
CA TYR A 55 -20.90 0.14 15.74
C TYR A 55 -21.21 0.31 17.24
N PRO A 56 -21.41 1.55 17.74
CA PRO A 56 -21.78 1.77 19.13
C PRO A 56 -23.09 1.03 19.45
N ARG A 57 -23.15 0.37 20.62
CA ARG A 57 -24.28 -0.44 21.13
C ARG A 57 -25.64 0.27 21.24
N THR A 58 -25.77 1.48 20.71
CA THR A 58 -27.02 2.26 20.70
C THR A 58 -28.10 1.68 19.77
N LYS A 59 -27.79 0.66 18.96
CA LYS A 59 -28.74 -0.05 18.08
C LYS A 59 -28.73 -1.57 18.30
N GLY A 60 -29.28 -2.03 19.44
CA GLY A 60 -29.63 -3.46 19.65
C GLY A 60 -28.44 -4.44 19.70
N PRO A 61 -28.70 -5.76 19.87
CA PRO A 61 -27.69 -6.76 20.15
C PRO A 61 -27.00 -7.19 18.84
N CYS A 62 -26.18 -6.30 18.28
CA CYS A 62 -25.16 -6.74 17.34
C CYS A 62 -23.96 -7.22 18.18
N ASP A 63 -24.17 -8.32 18.91
CA ASP A 63 -23.07 -8.98 19.61
C ASP A 63 -22.15 -9.56 18.54
N PHE A 64 -20.85 -9.29 18.69
CA PHE A 64 -19.82 -9.81 17.82
C PHE A 64 -19.76 -11.34 18.04
N ASN A 65 -20.48 -12.09 17.22
CA ASN A 65 -20.59 -13.53 17.39
C ASN A 65 -19.27 -14.20 16.95
N VAL A 66 -18.67 -14.95 17.87
CA VAL A 66 -17.39 -15.67 17.69
C VAL A 66 -17.45 -16.66 16.52
N GLU A 67 -18.61 -17.24 16.20
CA GLU A 67 -18.75 -18.12 15.03
C GLU A 67 -18.68 -17.37 13.69
N GLU A 68 -19.05 -16.09 13.68
CA GLU A 68 -18.88 -15.23 12.50
C GLU A 68 -17.44 -14.67 12.39
N LEU A 69 -16.66 -14.68 13.48
CA LEU A 69 -15.31 -14.12 13.55
C LEU A 69 -14.36 -14.77 12.53
N ALA A 70 -14.35 -16.09 12.41
CA ALA A 70 -13.54 -16.80 11.42
C ALA A 70 -13.84 -16.35 9.98
N PHE A 71 -15.11 -16.10 9.67
CA PHE A 71 -15.51 -15.60 8.36
C PHE A 71 -15.09 -14.13 8.13
N HIS A 72 -15.21 -13.31 9.18
CA HIS A 72 -14.73 -11.93 9.17
C HIS A 72 -13.21 -11.87 8.98
N LEU A 73 -12.43 -12.71 9.66
CA LEU A 73 -10.97 -12.78 9.52
C LEU A 73 -10.56 -13.11 8.09
N VAL A 74 -11.17 -14.14 7.47
CA VAL A 74 -10.90 -14.48 6.06
C VAL A 74 -11.26 -13.33 5.12
N CYS A 75 -12.37 -12.62 5.37
CA CYS A 75 -12.72 -11.42 4.60
C CYS A 75 -11.68 -10.31 4.78
N ILE A 76 -11.23 -10.07 6.01
CA ILE A 76 -10.29 -9.00 6.33
C ILE A 76 -8.91 -9.30 5.77
N HIS A 77 -8.37 -10.51 5.92
CA HIS A 77 -7.11 -10.89 5.28
C HIS A 77 -7.15 -10.65 3.76
N GLN A 78 -8.24 -11.03 3.09
CA GLN A 78 -8.39 -10.74 1.66
C GLN A 78 -8.43 -9.24 1.35
N ARG A 79 -8.98 -8.41 2.24
CA ARG A 79 -9.02 -6.95 2.07
C ARG A 79 -7.66 -6.33 2.32
N VAL A 80 -6.93 -6.78 3.34
CA VAL A 80 -5.57 -6.34 3.66
C VAL A 80 -4.64 -6.70 2.52
N HIS A 81 -4.68 -7.93 2.01
CA HIS A 81 -3.88 -8.34 0.86
C HIS A 81 -4.19 -7.49 -0.39
N LYS A 82 -5.47 -7.16 -0.63
CA LYS A 82 -5.83 -6.28 -1.75
C LYS A 82 -5.33 -4.85 -1.55
N TRP A 83 -5.35 -4.37 -0.32
CA TRP A 83 -4.82 -3.06 0.04
C TRP A 83 -3.30 -3.02 -0.14
N GLN A 84 -2.55 -4.01 0.37
CA GLN A 84 -1.11 -4.17 0.10
C GLN A 84 -0.82 -4.20 -1.40
N ALA A 85 -1.52 -5.06 -2.16
CA ALA A 85 -1.36 -5.15 -3.60
C ALA A 85 -1.67 -3.83 -4.35
N SER A 86 -2.51 -2.96 -3.79
CA SER A 86 -2.84 -1.68 -4.41
C SER A 86 -1.66 -0.72 -4.46
N PHE A 87 -0.71 -0.77 -3.52
CA PHE A 87 0.51 0.04 -3.56
C PHE A 87 1.33 -0.28 -4.82
N GLY A 88 1.65 -1.57 -5.02
CA GLY A 88 2.39 -2.02 -6.20
C GLY A 88 1.72 -1.66 -7.53
N SER A 89 0.39 -1.74 -7.63
CA SER A 89 -0.32 -1.32 -8.84
C SER A 89 -0.37 0.20 -9.03
N THR A 90 -0.45 0.95 -7.93
CA THR A 90 -0.45 2.42 -7.96
C THR A 90 0.92 2.94 -8.38
N ALA A 91 2.00 2.38 -7.85
CA ALA A 91 3.36 2.75 -8.21
C ALA A 91 3.64 2.58 -9.70
N VAL A 92 3.26 1.43 -10.29
CA VAL A 92 3.35 1.21 -11.73
C VAL A 92 2.55 2.26 -12.51
N THR A 93 1.35 2.60 -12.05
CA THR A 93 0.51 3.62 -12.70
C THR A 93 1.15 5.00 -12.65
N VAL A 94 1.68 5.40 -11.49
CA VAL A 94 2.36 6.70 -11.30
C VAL A 94 3.60 6.80 -12.17
N LEU A 95 4.46 5.76 -12.17
CA LEU A 95 5.69 5.74 -12.96
C LEU A 95 5.41 5.79 -14.47
N MET A 96 4.44 5.01 -14.96
CA MET A 96 4.08 5.04 -16.38
C MET A 96 3.44 6.38 -16.79
N ALA A 97 2.67 7.01 -15.90
CA ALA A 97 2.12 8.34 -16.15
C ALA A 97 3.23 9.39 -16.23
N PHE A 98 4.25 9.32 -15.36
CA PHE A 98 5.43 10.17 -15.41
C PHE A 98 6.16 10.04 -16.75
N PHE A 99 6.50 8.81 -17.18
CA PHE A 99 7.14 8.59 -18.48
C PHE A 99 6.30 9.08 -19.66
N THR A 100 4.98 8.89 -19.61
CA THR A 100 4.08 9.37 -20.69
C THR A 100 4.03 10.90 -20.75
N SER A 101 4.24 11.59 -19.63
CA SER A 101 4.17 13.05 -19.55
C SER A 101 5.42 13.76 -20.07
N MET A 102 6.53 13.03 -20.23
CA MET A 102 7.85 13.59 -20.49
C MET A 102 8.43 13.00 -21.79
N PRO A 103 8.58 13.81 -22.87
CA PRO A 103 9.07 13.33 -24.16
C PRO A 103 10.45 12.65 -24.13
N GLU A 104 11.30 13.02 -23.16
CA GLU A 104 12.63 12.42 -22.97
C GLU A 104 12.59 10.92 -22.61
N TYR A 105 11.46 10.42 -22.10
CA TYR A 105 11.26 9.01 -21.76
C TYR A 105 10.38 8.26 -22.78
N GLU A 106 10.34 8.72 -24.03
CA GLU A 106 9.60 8.05 -25.10
C GLU A 106 10.14 6.64 -25.38
N THR A 107 11.46 6.45 -25.32
CA THR A 107 12.12 5.17 -25.60
C THR A 107 12.30 4.32 -24.35
N GLN A 108 12.33 3.00 -24.55
CA GLN A 108 12.56 2.04 -23.47
C GLN A 108 13.97 2.21 -22.86
N GLU A 109 14.97 2.51 -23.68
CA GLU A 109 16.35 2.75 -23.24
C GLU A 109 16.47 3.97 -22.32
N ALA A 110 15.76 5.08 -22.64
CA ALA A 110 15.77 6.27 -21.79
C ALA A 110 15.09 6.01 -20.43
N ARG A 111 14.02 5.22 -20.43
CA ARG A 111 13.35 4.79 -19.19
C ARG A 111 14.28 3.93 -18.33
N GLU A 112 15.03 3.01 -18.94
CA GLU A 112 16.02 2.17 -18.25
C GLU A 112 17.09 3.01 -17.57
N GLU A 113 17.72 3.95 -18.30
CA GLU A 113 18.74 4.86 -17.78
C GLU A 113 18.21 5.68 -16.59
N TYR A 114 17.01 6.25 -16.72
CA TYR A 114 16.35 6.96 -15.62
C TYR A 114 16.14 6.04 -14.42
N THR A 115 15.61 4.83 -14.61
CA THR A 115 15.36 3.91 -13.49
C THR A 115 16.63 3.42 -12.82
N GLU A 116 17.72 3.25 -13.55
CA GLU A 116 19.01 2.89 -12.98
C GLU A 116 19.57 4.01 -12.09
N TYR A 117 19.47 5.26 -12.53
CA TYR A 117 19.81 6.42 -11.70
C TYR A 117 18.93 6.51 -10.46
N GLN A 118 17.62 6.28 -10.58
CA GLN A 118 16.69 6.34 -9.45
C GLN A 118 16.94 5.22 -8.42
N LEU A 119 17.32 4.02 -8.86
CA LEU A 119 17.63 2.88 -7.99
C LEU A 119 18.97 3.03 -7.28
N GLN A 120 19.90 3.80 -7.83
CA GLN A 120 21.18 4.07 -7.18
C GLN A 120 20.95 4.80 -5.85
N GLU A 121 21.50 4.25 -4.77
CA GLU A 121 21.40 4.82 -3.41
C GLU A 121 19.96 5.20 -2.99
N CYS A 122 18.96 4.51 -3.54
CA CYS A 122 17.54 4.79 -3.32
C CYS A 122 17.11 6.23 -3.66
N HIS A 123 17.72 6.87 -4.67
CA HIS A 123 17.37 8.25 -5.07
C HIS A 123 15.86 8.51 -5.19
N PHE A 124 15.10 7.50 -5.60
CA PHE A 124 13.64 7.57 -5.73
C PHE A 124 12.86 7.89 -4.45
N ILE A 125 13.46 7.85 -3.24
CA ILE A 125 12.78 8.27 -2.01
C ILE A 125 13.02 9.74 -1.67
N TYR A 126 14.01 10.39 -2.28
CA TYR A 126 14.40 11.76 -1.96
C TYR A 126 13.63 12.79 -2.79
N GLU A 127 13.34 13.96 -2.20
CA GLU A 127 12.80 15.11 -2.93
C GLU A 127 13.82 15.64 -3.95
N ASP A 128 15.07 15.79 -3.50
CA ASP A 128 16.21 16.19 -4.33
C ASP A 128 17.39 15.26 -4.05
N PRO A 129 17.59 14.20 -4.86
CA PRO A 129 18.68 13.26 -4.66
C PRO A 129 20.08 13.88 -4.84
N ASP A 130 20.19 15.02 -5.53
CA ASP A 130 21.47 15.68 -5.75
C ASP A 130 21.85 16.62 -4.57
N ASN A 131 20.88 16.96 -3.71
CA ASN A 131 21.11 17.76 -2.51
C ASN A 131 21.56 16.91 -1.31
N LYS A 132 22.89 16.86 -1.10
CA LYS A 132 23.49 16.04 -0.03
C LYS A 132 23.24 16.53 1.40
N GLU A 133 22.86 17.79 1.59
CA GLU A 133 22.65 18.35 2.94
C GLU A 133 21.22 18.12 3.43
N GLN A 134 20.25 18.29 2.54
CA GLN A 134 18.83 18.15 2.82
C GLN A 134 18.13 17.48 1.63
N PRO A 135 18.31 16.17 1.45
CA PRO A 135 17.74 15.47 0.29
C PRO A 135 16.21 15.30 0.37
N GLY A 136 15.60 15.54 1.54
CA GLY A 136 14.16 15.35 1.76
C GLY A 136 13.75 13.87 1.71
N VAL A 137 13.99 13.13 2.78
CA VAL A 137 13.77 11.67 2.81
C VAL A 137 12.28 11.32 2.80
N PHE A 138 11.88 10.40 1.90
CA PHE A 138 10.48 10.02 1.62
C PHE A 138 9.59 11.16 1.11
N LEU A 139 10.19 12.22 0.55
CA LEU A 139 9.48 13.36 -0.02
C LEU A 139 9.48 13.37 -1.56
N SER A 140 9.98 12.30 -2.20
CA SER A 140 9.87 12.21 -3.66
C SER A 140 8.43 12.24 -4.14
N GLU A 141 8.21 12.75 -5.34
CA GLU A 141 6.88 12.85 -5.94
C GLU A 141 6.18 11.48 -6.05
N TYR A 142 6.95 10.40 -6.24
CA TYR A 142 6.43 9.03 -6.26
C TYR A 142 5.84 8.64 -4.91
N ILE A 143 6.61 8.85 -3.83
CA ILE A 143 6.19 8.53 -2.47
C ILE A 143 4.93 9.31 -2.13
N LEU A 144 4.93 10.63 -2.37
CA LEU A 144 3.81 11.50 -2.06
C LEU A 144 2.53 11.08 -2.79
N ARG A 145 2.58 10.82 -4.10
CA ARG A 145 1.40 10.42 -4.90
C ARG A 145 0.82 9.08 -4.45
N ILE A 146 1.66 8.08 -4.21
CA ILE A 146 1.20 6.73 -3.83
C ILE A 146 0.66 6.75 -2.40
N PHE A 147 1.35 7.44 -1.49
CA PHE A 147 0.95 7.50 -0.09
C PHE A 147 -0.32 8.35 0.11
N ALA A 148 -0.54 9.38 -0.70
CA ALA A 148 -1.81 10.12 -0.74
C ALA A 148 -3.02 9.21 -1.07
N ALA A 149 -2.84 8.20 -1.94
CA ALA A 149 -3.89 7.22 -2.23
C ALA A 149 -4.24 6.36 -1.00
N HIS A 150 -3.24 6.00 -0.18
CA HIS A 150 -3.47 5.35 1.10
C HIS A 150 -4.23 6.27 2.07
N LEU A 151 -3.77 7.52 2.25
CA LEU A 151 -4.42 8.47 3.17
C LEU A 151 -5.87 8.75 2.78
N THR A 152 -6.15 8.86 1.48
CA THR A 152 -7.52 8.97 0.94
C THR A 152 -8.37 7.76 1.33
N THR A 153 -7.80 6.55 1.27
CA THR A 153 -8.48 5.31 1.66
C THR A 153 -8.84 5.30 3.16
N VAL A 154 -7.99 5.87 4.01
CA VAL A 154 -8.18 5.86 5.48
C VAL A 154 -8.81 7.15 6.04
N THR A 155 -9.16 8.11 5.19
CA THR A 155 -9.66 9.44 5.60
C THR A 155 -10.92 9.35 6.48
N ARG A 156 -11.81 8.38 6.21
CA ARG A 156 -13.08 8.22 6.92
C ARG A 156 -13.01 7.31 8.15
N LYS A 157 -11.80 7.00 8.63
CA LYS A 157 -11.60 6.21 9.84
C LYS A 157 -12.28 6.86 11.05
N VAL A 158 -12.74 6.02 11.97
CA VAL A 158 -13.20 6.41 13.31
C VAL A 158 -12.04 6.23 14.28
N ARG A 159 -11.89 7.15 15.24
CA ARG A 159 -10.90 7.02 16.29
C ARG A 159 -11.22 5.84 17.21
N VAL A 160 -10.23 5.01 17.51
CA VAL A 160 -10.35 3.85 18.40
C VAL A 160 -9.36 4.02 19.54
N ASP A 161 -9.83 4.55 20.67
CA ASP A 161 -8.95 4.97 21.78
C ASP A 161 -8.19 3.82 22.46
N SER A 162 -8.67 2.58 22.31
CA SER A 162 -8.00 1.39 22.84
C SER A 162 -6.78 0.94 22.01
N LEU A 163 -6.57 1.50 20.83
CA LEU A 163 -5.48 1.15 19.91
C LEU A 163 -4.47 2.30 19.82
N VAL A 164 -3.21 2.01 20.16
CA VAL A 164 -2.13 3.02 20.26
C VAL A 164 -1.83 3.71 18.92
N GLU A 165 -2.05 3.01 17.82
CA GLU A 165 -1.83 3.46 16.44
C GLU A 165 -2.78 4.63 16.06
N PHE A 166 -3.89 4.79 16.79
CA PHE A 166 -4.80 5.92 16.65
C PHE A 166 -4.40 7.14 17.49
N GLY A 167 -3.40 6.98 18.37
CA GLY A 167 -2.90 8.03 19.27
C GLY A 167 -1.80 8.90 18.66
N LYS A 168 -0.89 8.31 17.87
CA LYS A 168 0.15 9.03 17.12
C LYS A 168 0.39 8.35 15.76
N PRO A 169 0.34 9.08 14.64
CA PRO A 169 0.59 8.49 13.33
C PRO A 169 2.07 8.10 13.18
N GLY A 170 2.31 6.80 13.02
CA GLY A 170 3.63 6.24 12.73
C GLY A 170 3.80 5.82 11.27
N TYR A 171 2.71 5.53 10.56
CA TYR A 171 2.62 5.12 9.15
C TYR A 171 3.72 4.18 8.63
N GLN A 172 4.36 3.39 9.51
CA GLN A 172 5.60 2.67 9.21
C GLN A 172 5.40 1.68 8.07
N THR A 173 4.38 0.81 8.22
CA THR A 173 4.04 -0.17 7.18
C THR A 173 3.58 0.51 5.90
N ALA A 174 2.75 1.55 5.98
CA ALA A 174 2.19 2.19 4.77
C ALA A 174 3.25 2.96 3.97
N LEU A 175 4.16 3.67 4.63
CA LEU A 175 5.28 4.35 3.97
C LEU A 175 6.31 3.34 3.42
N ALA A 176 6.62 2.28 4.17
CA ALA A 176 7.53 1.24 3.68
C ALA A 176 6.97 0.51 2.45
N LEU A 177 5.69 0.12 2.48
CA LEU A 177 5.02 -0.46 1.30
C LEU A 177 4.99 0.50 0.12
N THR A 178 4.94 1.81 0.38
CA THR A 178 5.03 2.83 -0.67
C THR A 178 6.42 2.83 -1.30
N ALA A 179 7.48 2.88 -0.50
CA ALA A 179 8.86 2.87 -1.00
C ALA A 179 9.19 1.61 -1.79
N VAL A 180 8.89 0.43 -1.24
CA VAL A 180 9.08 -0.86 -1.93
C VAL A 180 8.25 -0.94 -3.21
N ALA A 181 7.04 -0.38 -3.22
CA ALA A 181 6.23 -0.38 -4.44
C ALA A 181 6.87 0.45 -5.55
N VAL A 182 7.49 1.59 -5.23
CA VAL A 182 8.27 2.41 -6.17
C VAL A 182 9.50 1.65 -6.65
N GLU A 183 10.28 1.11 -5.72
CA GLU A 183 11.47 0.31 -6.03
C GLU A 183 11.14 -0.84 -6.99
N ARG A 184 10.09 -1.60 -6.69
CA ARG A 184 9.58 -2.65 -7.58
C ARG A 184 9.23 -2.12 -8.95
N ALA A 185 8.51 -0.99 -9.04
CA ALA A 185 8.12 -0.43 -10.32
C ALA A 185 9.34 -0.05 -11.17
N LEU A 186 10.38 0.51 -10.54
CA LEU A 186 11.65 0.86 -11.18
C LEU A 186 12.42 -0.39 -11.65
N VAL A 187 12.54 -1.41 -10.78
CA VAL A 187 13.17 -2.70 -11.11
C VAL A 187 12.49 -3.36 -12.31
N LEU A 188 11.15 -3.33 -12.37
CA LEU A 188 10.42 -3.88 -13.52
C LEU A 188 10.76 -3.17 -14.83
N VAL A 189 11.02 -1.87 -14.82
CA VAL A 189 11.41 -1.13 -16.02
C VAL A 189 12.85 -1.44 -16.40
N LYS A 190 13.77 -1.37 -15.43
CA LYS A 190 15.19 -1.72 -15.60
C LYS A 190 15.36 -3.11 -16.22
N ASP A 191 14.61 -4.09 -15.74
CA ASP A 191 14.70 -5.47 -16.19
C ASP A 191 13.88 -5.76 -17.46
N ARG A 192 13.31 -4.74 -18.11
CA ARG A 192 12.42 -4.88 -19.29
C ARG A 192 11.20 -5.77 -19.05
N LEU A 193 10.74 -5.81 -17.80
CA LEU A 193 9.56 -6.56 -17.37
C LEU A 193 8.30 -5.71 -17.32
N LEU A 194 8.39 -4.38 -17.42
CA LEU A 194 7.27 -3.48 -17.64
C LEU A 194 7.39 -2.87 -19.03
N ILE A 195 6.52 -3.29 -19.94
CA ILE A 195 6.57 -2.88 -21.35
C ILE A 195 5.25 -2.29 -21.79
N ASP A 196 5.31 -1.44 -22.81
CA ASP A 196 4.12 -0.91 -23.46
C ASP A 196 3.29 -2.05 -24.07
N SER A 197 1.97 -1.87 -24.04
CA SER A 197 1.00 -2.83 -24.55
C SER A 197 -0.13 -2.13 -25.26
N ASP A 198 -0.65 -2.75 -26.31
CA ASP A 198 -1.89 -2.29 -26.94
C ASP A 198 -3.03 -2.34 -25.91
N PRO A 199 -3.73 -1.22 -25.65
CA PRO A 199 -4.88 -1.18 -24.75
C PRO A 199 -5.97 -2.19 -25.12
N ALA A 200 -6.13 -2.52 -26.40
CA ALA A 200 -7.10 -3.51 -26.87
C ALA A 200 -6.79 -4.91 -26.32
N ASP A 201 -5.50 -5.25 -26.18
CA ASP A 201 -5.04 -6.57 -25.75
C ASP A 201 -4.90 -6.70 -24.23
N ASN A 202 -4.91 -5.57 -23.50
CA ASN A 202 -4.59 -5.54 -22.07
C ASN A 202 -5.66 -4.81 -21.23
N GLY A 203 -6.93 -4.98 -21.61
CA GLY A 203 -8.06 -4.50 -20.80
C GLY A 203 -8.07 -2.98 -20.59
N GLY A 204 -7.62 -2.23 -21.60
CA GLY A 204 -7.52 -0.76 -21.58
C GLY A 204 -6.22 -0.22 -20.98
N LYS A 205 -5.29 -1.07 -20.52
CA LYS A 205 -4.00 -0.62 -20.00
C LYS A 205 -2.97 -0.48 -21.11
N THR A 206 -2.22 0.61 -21.09
CA THR A 206 -1.13 0.90 -22.03
C THR A 206 0.17 0.18 -21.69
N HIS A 207 0.24 -0.57 -20.59
CA HIS A 207 1.43 -1.28 -20.13
C HIS A 207 1.11 -2.65 -19.55
N LYS A 208 2.00 -3.62 -19.75
CA LYS A 208 1.89 -4.97 -19.17
C LYS A 208 3.17 -5.37 -18.44
N ILE A 209 3.00 -6.14 -17.38
CA ILE A 209 4.10 -6.80 -16.68
C ILE A 209 4.35 -8.15 -17.34
N VAL A 210 5.57 -8.41 -17.80
CA VAL A 210 5.98 -9.65 -18.45
C VAL A 210 6.05 -10.78 -17.42
N GLN A 211 5.67 -11.98 -17.85
CA GLN A 211 5.82 -13.18 -17.04
C GLN A 211 7.27 -13.62 -16.99
N THR A 212 7.72 -14.13 -15.85
CA THR A 212 9.04 -14.73 -15.70
C THR A 212 8.91 -16.24 -15.52
N LEU A 213 9.98 -16.97 -15.86
CA LEU A 213 10.03 -18.42 -15.67
C LEU A 213 10.08 -18.70 -14.16
N ASN A 214 9.09 -19.43 -13.65
CA ASN A 214 9.14 -19.94 -12.29
C ASN A 214 9.98 -21.22 -12.27
N GLU A 215 11.16 -21.18 -11.68
CA GLU A 215 12.13 -22.30 -11.68
C GLU A 215 11.57 -23.57 -11.01
N VAL A 216 10.70 -23.43 -10.01
CA VAL A 216 10.12 -24.56 -9.27
C VAL A 216 9.09 -25.31 -10.13
N THR A 217 8.23 -24.58 -10.83
CA THR A 217 7.13 -25.17 -11.62
C THR A 217 7.47 -25.35 -13.10
N ASN A 218 8.58 -24.77 -13.55
CA ASN A 218 9.01 -24.65 -14.95
C ASN A 218 7.92 -24.05 -15.87
N LYS A 219 7.17 -23.07 -15.36
CA LYS A 219 6.06 -22.39 -16.08
C LYS A 219 6.26 -20.88 -16.04
N MET A 220 5.83 -20.22 -17.11
CA MET A 220 5.73 -18.75 -17.14
C MET A 220 4.64 -18.30 -16.15
N SER A 221 4.98 -17.36 -15.28
CA SER A 221 4.05 -16.84 -14.28
C SER A 221 4.39 -15.40 -13.90
N HIS A 222 3.49 -14.72 -13.20
CA HIS A 222 3.77 -13.42 -12.59
C HIS A 222 4.33 -13.54 -11.18
N THR A 223 4.58 -14.76 -10.68
CA THR A 223 5.01 -14.96 -9.28
C THR A 223 6.32 -14.24 -8.99
N GLY A 224 7.31 -14.31 -9.89
CA GLY A 224 8.59 -13.63 -9.70
C GLY A 224 8.52 -12.11 -9.81
N THR A 225 7.46 -11.55 -10.40
CA THR A 225 7.25 -10.10 -10.52
C THR A 225 6.17 -9.58 -9.58
N ALA A 226 5.58 -10.42 -8.73
CA ALA A 226 4.48 -10.04 -7.86
C ALA A 226 4.93 -9.09 -6.73
N PHE A 227 4.07 -8.12 -6.40
CA PHE A 227 4.19 -7.32 -5.17
C PHE A 227 3.57 -8.13 -4.01
N SER A 228 4.39 -8.93 -3.36
CA SER A 228 3.99 -9.88 -2.31
C SER A 228 5.10 -10.08 -1.31
N SER A 229 4.75 -10.54 -0.10
CA SER A 229 5.71 -10.87 0.96
C SER A 229 6.88 -11.73 0.49
N GLY A 230 6.58 -12.81 -0.24
CA GLY A 230 7.61 -13.74 -0.71
C GLY A 230 8.71 -13.13 -1.60
N ASN A 231 8.49 -11.93 -2.14
CA ASN A 231 9.47 -11.23 -2.97
C ASN A 231 10.03 -9.95 -2.32
N TRP A 232 9.29 -9.32 -1.41
CA TRP A 232 9.56 -7.94 -0.98
C TRP A 232 9.46 -7.72 0.54
N GLU A 233 9.26 -8.78 1.34
CA GLU A 233 9.16 -8.67 2.79
C GLU A 233 10.44 -8.13 3.42
N THR A 234 11.61 -8.64 3.01
CA THR A 234 12.92 -8.19 3.50
C THR A 234 13.13 -6.68 3.28
N ASP A 235 12.89 -6.20 2.06
CA ASP A 235 13.07 -4.78 1.72
C ASP A 235 12.06 -3.91 2.48
N THR A 236 10.81 -4.39 2.61
CA THR A 236 9.78 -3.70 3.39
C THR A 236 10.22 -3.50 4.83
N MET A 237 10.78 -4.54 5.46
CA MET A 237 11.29 -4.44 6.82
C MET A 237 12.46 -3.45 6.95
N ALA A 238 13.37 -3.42 5.96
CA ALA A 238 14.49 -2.47 5.95
C ALA A 238 14.01 -1.00 5.86
N TYR A 239 13.00 -0.71 5.03
CA TYR A 239 12.39 0.63 5.01
C TYR A 239 11.64 0.94 6.29
N MET A 240 10.93 -0.02 6.88
CA MET A 240 10.24 0.19 8.16
C MET A 240 11.23 0.59 9.27
N ASP A 241 12.37 -0.08 9.36
CA ASP A 241 13.41 0.27 10.33
C ASP A 241 13.98 1.67 10.09
N SER A 242 14.18 2.05 8.83
CA SER A 242 14.59 3.40 8.45
C SER A 242 13.55 4.46 8.82
N ILE A 243 12.27 4.18 8.59
CA ILE A 243 11.16 5.09 8.92
C ILE A 243 11.01 5.26 10.44
N LYS A 244 11.20 4.20 11.22
CA LYS A 244 11.16 4.27 12.69
C LYS A 244 12.28 5.14 13.27
N ALA A 245 13.40 5.25 12.57
CA ALA A 245 14.51 6.10 12.96
C ALA A 245 14.32 7.58 12.58
N LEU A 246 13.29 7.91 11.79
CA LEU A 246 13.03 9.30 11.40
C LEU A 246 12.58 10.16 12.59
N PRO A 247 13.05 11.41 12.65
CA PRO A 247 12.47 12.41 13.54
C PRO A 247 10.98 12.60 13.28
N TYR A 248 10.22 12.92 14.32
CA TYR A 248 8.78 13.15 14.20
C TYR A 248 8.46 14.31 13.24
N GLU A 249 9.34 15.31 13.21
CA GLU A 249 9.26 16.48 12.33
C GLU A 249 9.27 16.08 10.85
N CYS A 250 10.10 15.11 10.46
CA CYS A 250 10.13 14.60 9.08
C CYS A 250 8.80 13.92 8.71
N ILE A 251 8.19 13.17 9.63
CA ILE A 251 6.87 12.57 9.38
C ILE A 251 5.79 13.65 9.25
N GLN A 252 5.87 14.73 10.03
CA GLN A 252 4.94 15.87 9.87
C GLN A 252 5.11 16.55 8.52
N GLU A 253 6.36 16.80 8.10
CA GLU A 253 6.65 17.40 6.79
C GLU A 253 6.08 16.56 5.64
N ILE A 254 6.27 15.24 5.67
CA ILE A 254 5.65 14.32 4.70
C ILE A 254 4.12 14.51 4.68
N LEU A 255 3.48 14.55 5.85
CA LEU A 255 2.02 14.71 5.96
C LEU A 255 1.52 16.07 5.47
N GLU A 256 2.27 17.15 5.71
CA GLU A 256 1.95 18.50 5.24
C GLU A 256 2.05 18.59 3.72
N GLN A 257 3.11 18.04 3.11
CA GLN A 257 3.28 18.06 1.65
C GLN A 257 2.20 17.23 0.93
N LEU A 258 1.76 16.12 1.54
CA LEU A 258 0.71 15.25 0.98
C LEU A 258 -0.65 15.94 0.78
N GLU A 259 -0.94 17.00 1.53
CA GLU A 259 -2.22 17.73 1.39
C GLU A 259 -2.42 18.27 -0.04
N ASN A 260 -1.35 18.48 -0.79
CA ASN A 260 -1.40 18.93 -2.18
C ASN A 260 -1.84 17.81 -3.15
N TYR A 261 -1.67 16.55 -2.76
CA TYR A 261 -1.98 15.37 -3.59
C TYR A 261 -3.33 14.73 -3.24
N MET A 262 -3.97 15.15 -2.15
CA MET A 262 -5.27 14.63 -1.70
C MET A 262 -6.49 15.46 -2.18
N LYS A 263 -6.27 16.54 -2.94
CA LYS A 263 -7.30 17.43 -3.50
C LYS A 263 -7.81 16.91 -4.85
#